data_AF-A0A9E3CJV5-F1
#
_entry.id   AF-A0A9E3CJV5-F1
#
_cell.length_a   1.000
_cell.length_b   1.000
_cell.length_c   1.000
_cell.angle_alpha   90.00
_cell.angle_beta   90.00
_cell.angle_gamma   90.00
#
_symmetry.space_group_name_H-M   'P 1'
#
loop_
_entity.id
_entity.type
_entity.pdbx_description
1 polymer ?
#
loop_
_entity_poly.entity_id
_entity_poly.type
_entity_poly.pdbx_seq_one_letter_code
_entity_poly.pdbx_strand_id
1 'polypeptide(L)'
;MSVGLATAILATVSVGSATAITRGHGDGLSVAAKNPLVAERAYLGKVRPITVKVFTAVAPEQRVLDQIVTPKAGDAFAARDALAHGDALRQIRAARARIAHLAAPTQLANARKGMLRSASGLIRALKALHALSNDNDGRHLMSHVNKAGLRFSSSAQTFLTAVGEAFDAVHRGAPKHVGPHMKTPATRTSWIFAADRSCAAAAFKLADIHKYDGVQTLSAAESWDRLWQKGLDVAGRKLAAAPRPTAGTKLPRALRSRLHILRYGAKLFGQQLAGFHAASYSTLTRTQNQIHDLQPSMRALGKELRRYGAVNCGQIVALWGGAKHLLVTPQRKHHKTVSA
;
A
#
# COMPACT_ATOMS: atom_id res chain seq x y z
N MET A 1 2.72 -24.84 14.27
CA MET A 1 1.37 -24.44 14.73
C MET A 1 0.75 -23.55 13.69
N SER A 2 -0.09 -24.15 12.85
CA SER A 2 -0.70 -23.55 11.67
C SER A 2 -2.04 -22.95 12.07
N VAL A 3 -2.09 -21.64 12.33
CA VAL A 3 -3.38 -20.96 12.52
C VAL A 3 -3.94 -20.69 11.13
N GLY A 4 -4.82 -21.58 10.68
CA GLY A 4 -5.64 -21.39 9.49
C GLY A 4 -6.52 -20.17 9.66
N LEU A 5 -6.20 -19.07 8.98
CA LEU A 5 -7.05 -17.90 8.93
C LEU A 5 -8.14 -18.17 7.90
N ALA A 6 -9.36 -18.40 8.39
CA ALA A 6 -10.54 -18.62 7.57
C ALA A 6 -10.79 -17.43 6.63
N THR A 7 -10.61 -17.67 5.33
CA THR A 7 -11.11 -16.81 4.25
C THR A 7 -12.63 -16.91 4.21
N ALA A 8 -13.31 -16.02 4.92
CA ALA A 8 -14.73 -15.80 4.75
C ALA A 8 -15.02 -14.32 4.95
N ILE A 9 -15.13 -13.57 3.84
CA ILE A 9 -15.95 -12.36 3.83
C ILE A 9 -16.92 -12.50 2.65
N LEU A 10 -18.14 -12.80 3.06
CA LEU A 10 -19.33 -13.10 2.27
C LEU A 10 -19.64 -12.03 1.22
N ALA A 11 -20.08 -12.51 0.05
CA ALA A 11 -21.07 -11.83 -0.75
C ALA A 11 -22.45 -11.98 -0.07
N THR A 12 -22.92 -10.94 0.60
CA THR A 12 -24.35 -10.78 0.88
C THR A 12 -24.92 -9.85 -0.19
N VAL A 13 -25.49 -10.45 -1.23
CA VAL A 13 -26.42 -9.76 -2.13
C VAL A 13 -27.75 -9.72 -1.38
N SER A 14 -28.17 -8.54 -0.91
CA SER A 14 -29.53 -8.33 -0.46
C SER A 14 -30.46 -8.36 -1.68
N VAL A 15 -31.12 -9.49 -1.90
CA VAL A 15 -32.30 -9.56 -2.78
C VAL A 15 -33.46 -8.97 -1.97
N GLY A 16 -33.81 -7.72 -2.25
CA GLY A 16 -34.99 -7.08 -1.65
C GLY A 16 -36.25 -7.64 -2.28
N SER A 17 -36.99 -8.47 -1.53
CA SER A 17 -38.33 -8.92 -1.86
C SER A 17 -39.26 -7.70 -1.85
N ALA A 18 -39.79 -7.32 -3.01
CA ALA A 18 -40.86 -6.33 -3.12
C ALA A 18 -42.19 -7.01 -2.84
N THR A 19 -42.66 -6.97 -1.59
CA THR A 19 -44.07 -7.23 -1.27
C THR A 19 -44.82 -5.90 -1.27
N ALA A 20 -45.55 -5.66 -2.36
CA ALA A 20 -46.51 -4.57 -2.43
C ALA A 20 -47.74 -4.93 -1.58
N ILE A 21 -47.90 -4.25 -0.43
CA ILE A 21 -49.18 -4.20 0.27
C ILE A 21 -49.82 -2.85 -0.07
N THR A 22 -50.75 -2.87 -1.02
CA THR A 22 -51.68 -1.77 -1.26
C THR A 22 -52.91 -1.94 -0.37
N ARG A 23 -53.10 -1.02 0.60
CA ARG A 23 -54.43 -0.74 1.16
C ARG A 23 -54.52 0.68 1.72
N GLY A 24 -55.38 1.48 1.09
CA GLY A 24 -56.37 2.32 1.78
C GLY A 24 -55.99 3.73 2.22
N HIS A 25 -56.45 4.71 1.44
CA HIS A 25 -57.12 5.97 1.85
C HIS A 25 -56.43 6.91 2.85
N GLY A 26 -56.06 8.11 2.37
CA GLY A 26 -55.79 9.27 3.23
C GLY A 26 -55.07 10.41 2.51
N ASP A 27 -55.78 11.18 1.67
CA ASP A 27 -55.25 12.35 0.94
C ASP A 27 -54.79 13.53 1.83
N GLY A 28 -54.84 13.40 3.15
CA GLY A 28 -54.29 14.37 4.11
C GLY A 28 -52.82 14.16 4.53
N LEU A 29 -52.22 13.00 4.23
CA LEU A 29 -50.84 12.67 4.65
C LEU A 29 -49.74 13.18 3.71
N SER A 30 -50.12 13.70 2.53
CA SER A 30 -49.16 13.91 1.45
C SER A 30 -48.25 15.14 1.60
N VAL A 31 -48.57 16.14 2.42
CA VAL A 31 -47.71 17.34 2.57
C VAL A 31 -46.70 17.19 3.71
N ALA A 32 -47.14 16.63 4.84
CA ALA A 32 -46.27 16.37 5.99
C ALA A 32 -45.31 15.17 5.77
N ALA A 33 -45.71 14.15 5.00
CA ALA A 33 -44.84 13.01 4.65
C ALA A 33 -43.86 13.31 3.49
N LYS A 34 -44.14 14.31 2.65
CA LYS A 34 -43.22 14.75 1.58
C LYS A 34 -41.97 15.43 2.14
N ASN A 35 -42.10 16.18 3.23
CA ASN A 35 -41.00 16.95 3.83
C ASN A 35 -39.86 16.09 4.44
N PRO A 36 -40.12 15.03 5.24
CA PRO A 36 -39.06 14.18 5.81
C PRO A 36 -38.30 13.40 4.73
N LEU A 37 -38.99 12.86 3.72
CA LEU A 37 -38.34 12.16 2.60
C LEU A 37 -37.44 13.10 1.77
N VAL A 38 -37.81 14.37 1.61
CA VAL A 38 -36.96 15.37 0.93
C VAL A 38 -35.70 15.66 1.75
N ALA A 39 -35.82 15.87 3.06
CA ALA A 39 -34.68 16.09 3.95
C ALA A 39 -33.73 14.88 4.01
N GLU A 40 -34.27 13.66 4.05
CA GLU A 40 -33.52 12.40 3.99
C GLU A 40 -32.77 12.25 2.67
N ARG A 41 -33.44 12.50 1.53
CA ARG A 41 -32.80 12.45 0.22
C ARG A 41 -31.68 13.50 0.09
N ALA A 42 -31.89 14.71 0.60
CA ALA A 42 -30.88 15.76 0.60
C ALA A 42 -29.67 15.37 1.46
N TYR A 43 -29.91 14.80 2.64
CA TYR A 43 -28.85 14.27 3.51
C TYR A 43 -28.06 13.16 2.82
N LEU A 44 -28.73 12.13 2.28
CA LEU A 44 -28.08 11.03 1.57
C LEU A 44 -27.34 11.49 0.31
N GLY A 45 -27.86 12.52 -0.37
CA GLY A 45 -27.19 13.18 -1.48
C GLY A 45 -25.84 13.79 -1.09
N LYS A 46 -25.73 14.33 0.14
CA LYS A 46 -24.47 14.85 0.71
C LYS A 46 -23.56 13.73 1.24
N VAL A 47 -24.13 12.66 1.80
CA VAL A 47 -23.36 11.50 2.30
C VAL A 47 -22.70 10.74 1.16
N ARG A 48 -23.41 10.52 0.04
CA ARG A 48 -22.93 9.74 -1.12
C ARG A 48 -21.50 10.11 -1.57
N PRO A 49 -21.18 11.37 -1.91
CA PRO A 49 -19.83 11.74 -2.34
C PRO A 49 -18.78 11.64 -1.21
N ILE A 50 -19.18 11.73 0.06
CA ILE A 50 -18.26 11.51 1.19
C ILE A 50 -17.91 10.03 1.30
N THR A 51 -18.90 9.15 1.25
CA THR A 51 -18.71 7.69 1.25
C THR A 51 -17.80 7.25 0.11
N VAL A 52 -18.00 7.75 -1.11
CA VAL A 52 -17.13 7.44 -2.24
C VAL A 52 -15.67 7.78 -1.93
N LYS A 53 -15.40 8.95 -1.34
CA LYS A 53 -14.03 9.35 -0.93
C LYS A 53 -13.45 8.45 0.15
N VAL A 54 -14.24 8.08 1.17
CA VAL A 54 -13.80 7.13 2.22
C VAL A 54 -13.43 5.80 1.58
N PHE A 55 -14.26 5.29 0.67
CA PHE A 55 -14.00 4.04 -0.01
C PHE A 55 -12.73 4.10 -0.88
N THR A 56 -12.57 5.15 -1.70
CA THR A 56 -11.36 5.35 -2.52
C THR A 56 -10.09 5.43 -1.65
N ALA A 57 -10.21 5.95 -0.43
CA ALA A 57 -9.13 5.98 0.55
C ALA A 57 -8.86 4.61 1.20
N VAL A 58 -9.91 3.85 1.53
CA VAL A 58 -9.81 2.58 2.25
C VAL A 58 -9.39 1.41 1.36
N ALA A 59 -9.87 1.36 0.12
CA ALA A 59 -9.67 0.20 -0.77
C ALA A 59 -8.20 -0.14 -1.04
N PRO A 60 -7.28 0.82 -1.27
CA PRO A 60 -5.86 0.51 -1.41
C PRO A 60 -5.23 -0.06 -0.15
N GLU A 61 -5.61 0.44 1.03
CA GLU A 61 -5.10 -0.03 2.32
C GLU A 61 -5.59 -1.47 2.58
N GLN A 62 -6.87 -1.75 2.31
CA GLN A 62 -7.44 -3.10 2.43
C GLN A 62 -6.71 -4.08 1.53
N ARG A 63 -6.43 -3.71 0.27
CA ARG A 63 -5.67 -4.58 -0.64
C ARG A 63 -4.26 -4.87 -0.14
N VAL A 64 -3.59 -3.91 0.48
CA VAL A 64 -2.28 -4.14 1.11
C VAL A 64 -2.43 -5.20 2.21
N LEU A 65 -3.42 -5.04 3.09
CA LEU A 65 -3.71 -5.98 4.18
C LEU A 65 -4.07 -7.38 3.66
N ASP A 66 -4.86 -7.48 2.59
CA ASP A 66 -5.23 -8.76 1.98
C ASP A 66 -4.01 -9.46 1.35
N GLN A 67 -3.09 -8.69 0.76
CA GLN A 67 -1.90 -9.25 0.11
C GLN A 67 -0.83 -9.76 1.09
N ILE A 68 -0.91 -9.38 2.37
CA ILE A 68 0.03 -9.82 3.41
C ILE A 68 -0.52 -10.95 4.27
N VAL A 69 -1.71 -11.48 3.97
CA VAL A 69 -2.24 -12.71 4.59
C VAL A 69 -1.30 -13.91 4.32
N THR A 70 -0.72 -13.95 3.13
CA THR A 70 0.34 -14.91 2.76
C THR A 70 1.61 -14.12 2.40
N PRO A 71 2.35 -13.63 3.41
CA PRO A 71 3.39 -12.65 3.20
C PRO A 71 4.56 -13.26 2.45
N LYS A 72 5.04 -12.57 1.42
CA LYS A 72 6.36 -12.82 0.83
C LYS A 72 7.41 -12.05 1.60
N ALA A 73 8.66 -12.43 1.39
CA ALA A 73 9.76 -11.80 2.07
C ALA A 73 9.85 -10.31 1.65
N GLY A 74 9.92 -9.41 2.64
CA GLY A 74 9.83 -7.95 2.47
C GLY A 74 8.42 -7.35 2.44
N ASP A 75 7.36 -8.18 2.39
CA ASP A 75 5.98 -7.67 2.32
C ASP A 75 5.55 -6.93 3.61
N ALA A 76 6.09 -7.30 4.77
CA ALA A 76 5.81 -6.63 6.04
C ALA A 76 6.30 -5.16 6.05
N PHE A 77 7.53 -4.93 5.57
CA PHE A 77 8.10 -3.58 5.43
C PHE A 77 7.36 -2.79 4.34
N ALA A 78 7.04 -3.42 3.22
CA ALA A 78 6.24 -2.78 2.17
C ALA A 78 4.86 -2.37 2.69
N ALA A 79 4.18 -3.23 3.47
CA ALA A 79 2.89 -2.91 4.05
C ALA A 79 2.98 -1.78 5.08
N ARG A 80 3.96 -1.83 5.99
CA ARG A 80 4.26 -0.76 6.95
C ARG A 80 4.38 0.59 6.24
N ASP A 81 5.23 0.65 5.21
CA ASP A 81 5.54 1.88 4.48
C ASP A 81 4.32 2.40 3.71
N ALA A 82 3.60 1.52 3.01
CA ALA A 82 2.41 1.86 2.27
C ALA A 82 1.30 2.41 3.17
N LEU A 83 1.01 1.71 4.28
CA LEU A 83 -0.05 2.07 5.22
C LEU A 83 0.30 3.32 6.04
N ALA A 84 1.58 3.55 6.32
CA ALA A 84 2.04 4.73 7.06
C ALA A 84 2.09 5.99 6.20
N HIS A 85 2.51 5.88 4.94
CA HIS A 85 2.75 7.04 4.07
C HIS A 85 1.67 7.22 2.99
N GLY A 86 0.61 6.41 3.04
CA GLY A 86 -0.61 6.60 2.28
C GLY A 86 -1.37 7.87 2.66
N ASP A 87 -2.39 8.20 1.86
CA ASP A 87 -3.20 9.40 2.05
C ASP A 87 -4.53 9.13 2.78
N ALA A 88 -4.80 7.86 3.11
CA ALA A 88 -6.09 7.43 3.67
C ALA A 88 -6.42 8.16 4.97
N LEU A 89 -5.43 8.35 5.86
CA LEU A 89 -5.65 9.01 7.15
C LEU A 89 -6.16 10.44 7.00
N ARG A 90 -5.56 11.22 6.08
CA ARG A 90 -5.99 12.60 5.79
C ARG A 90 -7.40 12.61 5.22
N GLN A 91 -7.67 11.73 4.25
CA GLN A 91 -8.97 11.66 3.58
C GLN A 91 -10.10 11.26 4.53
N ILE A 92 -9.86 10.27 5.40
CA ILE A 92 -10.85 9.79 6.38
C ILE A 92 -11.09 10.84 7.47
N ARG A 93 -10.06 11.60 7.91
CA ARG A 93 -10.26 12.75 8.80
C ARG A 93 -11.16 13.81 8.17
N ALA A 94 -10.89 14.18 6.92
CA ALA A 94 -11.71 15.15 6.20
C ALA A 94 -13.15 14.66 5.99
N ALA A 95 -13.33 13.38 5.66
CA ALA A 95 -14.65 12.76 5.52
C ALA A 95 -15.42 12.74 6.86
N ARG A 96 -14.76 12.36 7.95
CA ARG A 96 -15.36 12.37 9.30
C ARG A 96 -15.82 13.78 9.68
N ALA A 97 -15.00 14.79 9.46
CA ALA A 97 -15.36 16.19 9.73
C ALA A 97 -16.60 16.60 8.92
N ARG A 98 -16.63 16.27 7.61
CA ARG A 98 -17.79 16.55 6.76
C ARG A 98 -19.06 15.87 7.25
N ILE A 99 -19.02 14.58 7.61
CA ILE A 99 -20.18 13.86 8.17
C ILE A 99 -20.64 14.50 9.51
N ALA A 100 -19.68 14.96 10.32
CA ALA A 100 -19.99 15.62 11.59
C ALA A 100 -20.74 16.96 11.38
N HIS A 101 -20.50 17.66 10.28
CA HIS A 101 -21.24 18.90 9.96
C HIS A 101 -22.59 18.68 9.27
N LEU A 102 -22.94 17.44 8.89
CA LEU A 102 -24.26 17.17 8.33
C LEU A 102 -25.31 17.08 9.44
N ALA A 103 -26.38 17.87 9.30
CA ALA A 103 -27.60 17.68 10.07
C ALA A 103 -28.32 16.41 9.55
N ALA A 104 -28.29 15.34 10.34
CA ALA A 104 -29.01 14.12 10.01
C ALA A 104 -30.48 14.24 10.46
N PRO A 105 -31.45 13.87 9.61
CA PRO A 105 -32.81 13.64 10.04
C PRO A 105 -32.86 12.59 11.17
N THR A 106 -33.88 12.66 12.03
CA THR A 106 -34.03 11.79 13.21
C THR A 106 -33.88 10.30 12.86
N GLN A 107 -34.50 9.88 11.76
CA GLN A 107 -34.46 8.48 11.29
C GLN A 107 -33.05 8.02 10.87
N LEU A 108 -32.17 8.95 10.49
CA LEU A 108 -30.79 8.68 10.04
C LEU A 108 -29.73 9.02 11.11
N ALA A 109 -30.15 9.43 12.31
CA ALA A 109 -29.26 9.85 13.38
C ALA A 109 -28.34 8.70 13.84
N ASN A 110 -28.87 7.48 13.94
CA ASN A 110 -28.10 6.30 14.32
C ASN A 110 -27.07 5.93 13.24
N ALA A 111 -27.45 5.95 11.97
CA ALA A 111 -26.53 5.72 10.86
C ALA A 111 -25.40 6.75 10.83
N ARG A 112 -25.70 8.04 11.09
CA ARG A 112 -24.68 9.09 11.25
C ARG A 112 -23.71 8.78 12.40
N LYS A 113 -24.22 8.40 13.57
CA LYS A 113 -23.39 7.99 14.72
C LYS A 113 -22.50 6.79 14.37
N GLY A 114 -23.05 5.80 13.67
CA GLY A 114 -22.32 4.63 13.16
C GLY A 114 -21.16 5.04 12.23
N MET A 115 -21.44 5.85 11.21
CA MET A 115 -20.41 6.36 10.29
C MET A 115 -19.29 7.13 11.03
N LEU A 116 -19.64 8.01 11.98
CA LEU A 116 -18.65 8.77 12.76
C LEU A 116 -17.80 7.88 13.67
N ARG A 117 -18.40 6.88 14.32
CA ARG A 117 -17.71 5.90 15.17
C ARG A 117 -16.73 5.08 14.34
N SER A 118 -17.19 4.53 13.22
CA SER A 118 -16.37 3.72 12.30
C SER A 118 -15.23 4.51 11.66
N ALA A 119 -15.49 5.76 11.23
CA ALA A 119 -14.44 6.65 10.75
C ALA A 119 -13.38 6.94 11.83
N SER A 120 -13.80 7.07 13.10
CA SER A 120 -12.87 7.22 14.22
C SER A 120 -12.05 5.94 14.47
N GLY A 121 -12.66 4.76 14.29
CA GLY A 121 -11.99 3.46 14.30
C GLY A 121 -10.91 3.36 13.23
N LEU A 122 -11.25 3.69 11.98
CA LEU A 122 -10.31 3.76 10.86
C LEU A 122 -9.14 4.71 11.14
N ILE A 123 -9.40 5.90 11.66
CA ILE A 123 -8.36 6.88 12.02
C ILE A 123 -7.42 6.31 13.08
N ARG A 124 -7.94 5.62 14.11
CA ARG A 124 -7.11 4.99 15.14
C ARG A 124 -6.26 3.85 14.58
N ALA A 125 -6.84 3.00 13.73
CA ALA A 125 -6.11 1.91 13.09
C ALA A 125 -4.97 2.43 12.20
N LEU A 126 -5.24 3.44 11.37
CA LEU A 126 -4.21 4.08 10.54
C LEU A 126 -3.14 4.81 11.35
N LYS A 127 -3.49 5.45 12.47
CA LYS A 127 -2.49 6.02 13.40
C LYS A 127 -1.59 4.94 13.99
N ALA A 128 -2.17 3.80 14.38
CA ALA A 128 -1.40 2.67 14.90
C ALA A 128 -0.45 2.11 13.83
N LEU A 129 -0.90 1.96 12.59
CA LEU A 129 -0.05 1.56 11.46
C LEU A 129 1.05 2.59 11.18
N HIS A 130 0.72 3.87 11.21
CA HIS A 130 1.69 4.95 11.02
C HIS A 130 2.78 4.95 12.09
N ALA A 131 2.44 4.63 13.34
CA ALA A 131 3.42 4.51 14.43
C ALA A 131 4.44 3.39 14.18
N LEU A 132 4.10 2.38 13.36
CA LEU A 132 5.02 1.31 12.98
C LEU A 132 6.08 1.77 11.98
N SER A 133 5.95 2.93 11.33
CA SER A 133 6.93 3.42 10.33
C SER A 133 8.36 3.52 10.85
N ASN A 134 8.53 3.66 12.17
CA ASN A 134 9.83 3.73 12.82
C ASN A 134 10.36 2.36 13.29
N ASP A 135 9.57 1.28 13.19
CA ASP A 135 9.98 -0.07 13.57
C ASP A 135 10.91 -0.65 12.50
N ASN A 136 12.21 -0.70 12.80
CA ASN A 136 13.25 -1.24 11.92
C ASN A 136 13.60 -2.71 12.23
N ASP A 137 13.12 -3.25 13.36
CA ASP A 137 13.56 -4.54 13.88
C ASP A 137 12.83 -5.72 13.24
N GLY A 138 11.62 -5.49 12.69
CA GLY A 138 10.88 -6.47 11.89
C GLY A 138 10.33 -7.68 12.65
N ARG A 139 10.91 -8.03 13.82
CA ARG A 139 10.59 -9.22 14.63
C ARG A 139 9.12 -9.32 15.02
N HIS A 140 8.48 -8.18 15.26
CA HIS A 140 7.04 -8.11 15.62
C HIS A 140 6.22 -7.33 14.60
N LEU A 141 6.84 -6.84 13.53
CA LEU A 141 6.20 -5.95 12.57
C LEU A 141 4.95 -6.58 11.98
N MET A 142 5.01 -7.86 11.60
CA MET A 142 3.85 -8.54 11.02
C MET A 142 2.72 -8.73 12.05
N SER A 143 3.03 -9.02 13.30
CA SER A 143 2.02 -9.11 14.36
C SER A 143 1.31 -7.76 14.56
N HIS A 144 2.08 -6.67 14.59
CA HIS A 144 1.52 -5.32 14.74
C HIS A 144 0.69 -4.88 13.53
N VAL A 145 1.19 -5.12 12.32
CA VAL A 145 0.45 -4.83 11.07
C VAL A 145 -0.83 -5.65 11.03
N ASN A 146 -0.81 -6.94 11.38
CA ASN A 146 -2.01 -7.78 11.44
C ASN A 146 -3.02 -7.26 12.47
N LYS A 147 -2.59 -6.95 13.69
CA LYS A 147 -3.47 -6.44 14.76
C LYS A 147 -4.14 -5.13 14.36
N ALA A 148 -3.38 -4.19 13.80
CA ALA A 148 -3.92 -2.92 13.34
C ALA A 148 -4.77 -3.09 12.06
N GLY A 149 -4.38 -4.01 11.17
CA GLY A 149 -5.11 -4.40 9.97
C GLY A 149 -6.49 -4.98 10.29
N LEU A 150 -6.61 -5.88 11.26
CA LEU A 150 -7.91 -6.41 11.71
C LEU A 150 -8.84 -5.30 12.20
N ARG A 151 -8.32 -4.35 12.98
CA ARG A 151 -9.08 -3.17 13.44
C ARG A 151 -9.49 -2.27 12.28
N PHE A 152 -8.62 -2.11 11.29
CA PHE A 152 -8.90 -1.36 10.07
C PHE A 152 -10.03 -2.01 9.26
N SER A 153 -9.90 -3.31 8.92
CA SER A 153 -10.89 -4.07 8.16
C SER A 153 -12.24 -4.08 8.86
N SER A 154 -12.26 -4.32 10.18
CA SER A 154 -13.49 -4.27 10.98
C SER A 154 -14.15 -2.90 10.95
N SER A 155 -13.37 -1.81 11.14
CA SER A 155 -13.91 -0.45 11.08
C SER A 155 -14.39 -0.06 9.68
N ALA A 156 -13.74 -0.54 8.63
CA ALA A 156 -14.17 -0.35 7.25
C ALA A 156 -15.51 -1.04 7.00
N GLN A 157 -15.67 -2.28 7.45
CA GLN A 157 -16.91 -3.03 7.35
C GLN A 157 -18.05 -2.33 8.09
N THR A 158 -17.84 -1.93 9.36
CA THR A 158 -18.87 -1.20 10.12
C THR A 158 -19.23 0.14 9.47
N PHE A 159 -18.28 0.81 8.81
CA PHE A 159 -18.59 2.02 8.04
C PHE A 159 -19.51 1.72 6.85
N LEU A 160 -19.22 0.65 6.08
CA LEU A 160 -20.04 0.24 4.94
C LEU A 160 -21.43 -0.20 5.37
N THR A 161 -21.55 -0.96 6.45
CA THR A 161 -22.85 -1.35 7.03
C THR A 161 -23.67 -0.13 7.43
N ALA A 162 -23.09 0.83 8.15
CA ALA A 162 -23.80 2.05 8.56
C ALA A 162 -24.23 2.92 7.35
N VAL A 163 -23.48 2.89 6.25
CA VAL A 163 -23.89 3.52 4.99
C VAL A 163 -25.05 2.74 4.37
N GLY A 164 -24.96 1.41 4.29
CA GLY A 164 -26.02 0.54 3.75
C GLY A 164 -27.35 0.80 4.46
N GLU A 165 -27.36 0.71 5.79
CA GLU A 165 -28.51 1.00 6.65
C GLU A 165 -29.11 2.39 6.36
N ALA A 166 -28.28 3.42 6.16
CA ALA A 166 -28.75 4.77 5.86
C ALA A 166 -29.48 4.87 4.51
N PHE A 167 -29.01 4.13 3.50
CA PHE A 167 -29.58 4.14 2.16
C PHE A 167 -30.82 3.23 2.05
N ASP A 168 -30.79 2.08 2.72
CA ASP A 168 -31.90 1.14 2.79
C ASP A 168 -33.11 1.74 3.52
N ALA A 169 -32.88 2.52 4.59
CA ALA A 169 -33.92 3.23 5.33
C ALA A 169 -34.75 4.20 4.47
N VAL A 170 -34.26 4.62 3.31
CA VAL A 170 -34.93 5.54 2.38
C VAL A 170 -35.26 4.85 1.05
N HIS A 171 -35.25 3.50 1.02
CA HIS A 171 -35.46 2.66 -0.16
C HIS A 171 -34.62 3.08 -1.37
N ARG A 172 -33.35 3.47 -1.13
CA ARG A 172 -32.41 3.83 -2.19
C ARG A 172 -31.26 2.84 -2.23
N GLY A 173 -30.84 2.50 -3.45
CA GLY A 173 -29.59 1.76 -3.62
C GLY A 173 -28.40 2.53 -3.03
N ALA A 174 -27.66 1.87 -2.14
CA ALA A 174 -26.36 2.34 -1.70
C ALA A 174 -25.45 2.64 -2.90
N PRO A 175 -24.44 3.53 -2.77
CA PRO A 175 -23.53 3.84 -3.87
C PRO A 175 -22.93 2.54 -4.44
N LYS A 176 -23.18 2.26 -5.74
CA LYS A 176 -22.70 1.07 -6.47
C LYS A 176 -21.18 1.12 -6.68
N HIS A 177 -20.41 0.98 -5.61
CA HIS A 177 -18.95 0.91 -5.66
C HIS A 177 -18.38 -0.10 -4.66
N VAL A 178 -19.22 -0.98 -4.12
CA VAL A 178 -18.86 -1.91 -3.05
C VAL A 178 -18.87 -3.31 -3.61
N GLY A 179 -17.71 -3.82 -4.01
CA GLY A 179 -17.58 -5.18 -4.51
C GLY A 179 -16.12 -5.64 -4.55
N PRO A 180 -15.84 -6.92 -4.26
CA PRO A 180 -14.48 -7.49 -4.19
C PRO A 180 -13.70 -7.48 -5.52
N HIS A 181 -14.34 -7.10 -6.63
CA HIS A 181 -13.76 -7.17 -7.99
C HIS A 181 -13.31 -5.82 -8.57
N MET A 182 -13.34 -4.73 -7.80
CA MET A 182 -12.90 -3.44 -8.32
C MET A 182 -11.37 -3.33 -8.41
N LYS A 183 -10.89 -2.94 -9.60
CA LYS A 183 -9.48 -2.66 -9.85
C LYS A 183 -9.01 -1.58 -8.88
N THR A 184 -8.03 -1.90 -8.04
CA THR A 184 -7.56 -0.96 -7.01
C THR A 184 -7.11 0.34 -7.65
N PRO A 185 -7.56 1.48 -7.13
CA PRO A 185 -7.16 2.77 -7.66
C PRO A 185 -5.64 2.89 -7.60
N ALA A 186 -5.05 3.48 -8.64
CA ALA A 186 -3.63 3.82 -8.62
C ALA A 186 -3.41 4.99 -7.65
N THR A 187 -3.07 4.67 -6.41
CA THR A 187 -2.83 5.62 -5.32
C THR A 187 -1.38 5.59 -4.87
N ARG A 188 -0.98 6.61 -4.10
CA ARG A 188 0.30 6.63 -3.38
C ARG A 188 0.55 5.35 -2.58
N THR A 189 -0.41 4.89 -1.79
CA THR A 189 -0.35 3.63 -1.03
C THR A 189 0.00 2.44 -1.94
N SER A 190 -0.76 2.27 -3.04
CA SER A 190 -0.56 1.14 -3.96
C SER A 190 0.79 1.19 -4.66
N TRP A 191 1.29 2.40 -4.96
CA TRP A 191 2.60 2.57 -5.59
C TRP A 191 3.73 2.32 -4.61
N ILE A 192 3.65 2.83 -3.37
CA ILE A 192 4.63 2.57 -2.32
C ILE A 192 4.76 1.07 -2.08
N PHE A 193 3.63 0.38 -1.91
CA PHE A 193 3.62 -1.06 -1.71
C PHE A 193 4.29 -1.81 -2.87
N ALA A 194 3.94 -1.46 -4.12
CA ALA A 194 4.57 -2.04 -5.30
C ALA A 194 6.07 -1.73 -5.37
N ALA A 195 6.49 -0.51 -5.04
CA ALA A 195 7.88 -0.09 -5.04
C ALA A 195 8.71 -0.90 -4.04
N ASP A 196 8.27 -0.96 -2.79
CA ASP A 196 8.96 -1.68 -1.73
C ASP A 196 9.04 -3.18 -2.00
N ARG A 197 7.96 -3.80 -2.51
CA ARG A 197 8.01 -5.21 -2.95
C ARG A 197 8.95 -5.43 -4.12
N SER A 198 9.03 -4.49 -5.05
CA SER A 198 9.91 -4.58 -6.22
C SER A 198 11.36 -4.59 -5.79
N CYS A 199 11.73 -3.67 -4.89
CA CYS A 199 13.09 -3.54 -4.39
C CYS A 199 13.44 -4.67 -3.42
N ALA A 200 12.51 -5.11 -2.56
CA ALA A 200 12.70 -6.30 -1.74
C ALA A 200 12.95 -7.55 -2.61
N ALA A 201 12.12 -7.79 -3.63
CA ALA A 201 12.31 -8.92 -4.55
C ALA A 201 13.65 -8.85 -5.29
N ALA A 202 14.14 -7.65 -5.60
CA ALA A 202 15.48 -7.45 -6.15
C ALA A 202 16.58 -7.72 -5.12
N ALA A 203 16.45 -7.25 -3.89
CA ALA A 203 17.40 -7.49 -2.81
C ALA A 203 17.52 -8.98 -2.44
N PHE A 204 16.45 -9.77 -2.55
CA PHE A 204 16.54 -11.23 -2.40
C PHE A 204 17.46 -11.88 -3.44
N LYS A 205 17.61 -11.28 -4.63
CA LYS A 205 18.58 -11.76 -5.61
C LYS A 205 20.03 -11.43 -5.22
N LEU A 206 20.21 -10.54 -4.24
CA LEU A 206 21.52 -10.17 -3.68
C LEU A 206 21.79 -10.89 -2.34
N ALA A 207 20.96 -11.83 -1.91
CA ALA A 207 21.11 -12.49 -0.61
C ALA A 207 22.43 -13.26 -0.44
N ASP A 208 23.05 -13.66 -1.54
CA ASP A 208 24.31 -14.39 -1.58
C ASP A 208 25.52 -13.50 -1.91
N ILE A 209 25.32 -12.19 -2.01
CA ILE A 209 26.34 -11.29 -2.51
C ILE A 209 27.58 -11.23 -1.59
N HIS A 210 27.36 -11.37 -0.28
CA HIS A 210 28.42 -11.42 0.73
C HIS A 210 29.34 -12.63 0.58
N LYS A 211 28.93 -13.69 -0.13
CA LYS A 211 29.80 -14.85 -0.41
C LYS A 211 30.96 -14.49 -1.35
N TYR A 212 30.82 -13.39 -2.07
CA TYR A 212 31.82 -12.90 -3.02
C TYR A 212 32.56 -11.66 -2.49
N ASP A 213 32.16 -11.15 -1.32
CA ASP A 213 32.86 -10.03 -0.68
C ASP A 213 34.23 -10.49 -0.18
N GLY A 214 35.28 -9.74 -0.52
CA GLY A 214 36.67 -10.09 -0.21
C GLY A 214 37.27 -11.26 -1.02
N VAL A 215 36.50 -11.90 -1.92
CA VAL A 215 37.01 -12.96 -2.79
C VAL A 215 37.63 -12.36 -4.06
N GLN A 216 38.95 -12.47 -4.19
CA GLN A 216 39.72 -11.88 -5.30
C GLN A 216 39.85 -12.85 -6.49
N THR A 217 38.73 -13.34 -7.02
CA THR A 217 38.73 -14.14 -8.25
C THR A 217 37.87 -13.49 -9.34
N LEU A 218 38.24 -13.71 -10.61
CA LEU A 218 37.45 -13.26 -11.75
C LEU A 218 36.02 -13.80 -11.69
N SER A 219 35.86 -15.09 -11.35
CA SER A 219 34.55 -15.74 -11.23
C SER A 219 33.69 -15.14 -10.10
N ALA A 220 34.30 -14.69 -9.01
CA ALA A 220 33.59 -13.98 -7.94
C ALA A 220 33.14 -12.59 -8.41
N ALA A 221 34.00 -11.84 -9.11
CA ALA A 221 33.66 -10.54 -9.68
C ALA A 221 32.52 -10.64 -10.72
N GLU A 222 32.57 -11.62 -11.61
CA GLU A 222 31.49 -11.89 -12.57
C GLU A 222 30.18 -12.27 -11.87
N SER A 223 30.26 -13.11 -10.82
CA SER A 223 29.07 -13.50 -10.06
C SER A 223 28.46 -12.30 -9.34
N TRP A 224 29.30 -11.46 -8.73
CA TRP A 224 28.90 -10.21 -8.09
C TRP A 224 28.15 -9.30 -9.07
N ASP A 225 28.76 -8.96 -10.22
CA ASP A 225 28.16 -8.08 -11.22
C ASP A 225 26.87 -8.63 -11.82
N ARG A 226 26.78 -9.95 -12.02
CA ARG A 226 25.57 -10.62 -12.50
C ARG A 226 24.40 -10.49 -11.53
N LEU A 227 24.66 -10.64 -10.22
CA LEU A 227 23.64 -10.46 -9.20
C LEU A 227 23.16 -9.00 -9.15
N TRP A 228 24.08 -8.05 -9.20
CA TRP A 228 23.79 -6.61 -9.27
C TRP A 228 22.96 -6.23 -10.50
N GLN A 229 23.40 -6.63 -11.69
CA GLN A 229 22.70 -6.42 -12.95
C GLN A 229 21.25 -6.91 -12.83
N LYS A 230 21.06 -8.15 -12.39
CA LYS A 230 19.75 -8.79 -12.29
C LYS A 230 18.86 -8.10 -11.24
N GLY A 231 19.41 -7.72 -10.10
CA GLY A 231 18.70 -6.98 -9.05
C GLY A 231 18.18 -5.63 -9.56
N LEU A 232 19.06 -4.83 -10.15
CA LEU A 232 18.75 -3.51 -10.70
C LEU A 232 17.74 -3.59 -11.85
N ASP A 233 17.88 -4.55 -12.76
CA ASP A 233 16.92 -4.77 -13.86
C ASP A 233 15.53 -5.12 -13.33
N VAL A 234 15.45 -6.07 -12.39
CA VAL A 234 14.17 -6.48 -11.79
C VAL A 234 13.49 -5.31 -11.09
N ALA A 235 14.23 -4.54 -10.27
CA ALA A 235 13.67 -3.37 -9.61
C ALA A 235 13.22 -2.31 -10.63
N GLY A 236 14.05 -2.00 -11.63
CA GLY A 236 13.74 -1.04 -12.68
C GLY A 236 12.49 -1.41 -13.48
N ARG A 237 12.38 -2.67 -13.93
CA ARG A 237 11.20 -3.15 -14.68
C ARG A 237 9.93 -3.14 -13.83
N LYS A 238 9.99 -3.65 -12.60
CA LYS A 238 8.80 -3.70 -11.74
C LYS A 238 8.34 -2.31 -11.27
N LEU A 239 9.27 -1.40 -10.97
CA LEU A 239 8.94 -0.01 -10.66
C LEU A 239 8.34 0.73 -11.86
N ALA A 240 8.81 0.44 -13.07
CA ALA A 240 8.23 1.00 -14.28
C ALA A 240 6.78 0.54 -14.49
N ALA A 241 6.48 -0.72 -14.16
CA ALA A 241 5.15 -1.32 -14.23
C ALA A 241 4.24 -0.99 -13.03
N ALA A 242 4.76 -0.36 -11.97
CA ALA A 242 3.98 -0.03 -10.79
C ALA A 242 2.84 0.96 -11.11
N PRO A 243 1.66 0.79 -10.50
CA PRO A 243 0.49 1.62 -10.79
C PRO A 243 0.78 3.09 -10.49
N ARG A 244 0.73 3.94 -11.51
CA ARG A 244 1.10 5.35 -11.36
C ARG A 244 0.03 6.13 -10.58
N PRO A 245 0.38 6.70 -9.41
CA PRO A 245 -0.55 7.51 -8.64
C PRO A 245 -1.12 8.65 -9.48
N THR A 246 -2.44 8.87 -9.39
CA THR A 246 -3.13 9.97 -10.10
C THR A 246 -3.39 11.18 -9.18
N ALA A 247 -3.76 12.31 -9.79
CA ALA A 247 -4.16 13.55 -9.11
C ALA A 247 -3.14 14.08 -8.08
N GLY A 248 -3.59 14.59 -6.91
CA GLY A 248 -2.75 15.22 -5.88
C GLY A 248 -1.72 14.31 -5.20
N THR A 249 -1.57 13.08 -5.68
CA THR A 249 -0.65 12.07 -5.14
C THR A 249 0.42 11.64 -6.15
N LYS A 250 0.58 12.38 -7.25
CA LYS A 250 1.56 12.09 -8.30
C LYS A 250 2.98 11.94 -7.74
N LEU A 251 3.76 11.09 -8.39
CA LEU A 251 5.20 11.01 -8.13
C LEU A 251 5.85 12.37 -8.38
N PRO A 252 6.69 12.86 -7.45
CA PRO A 252 7.49 14.06 -7.66
C PRO A 252 8.30 13.96 -8.95
N ARG A 253 8.45 15.09 -9.67
CA ARG A 253 9.21 15.14 -10.93
C ARG A 253 10.62 14.57 -10.76
N ALA A 254 11.29 14.93 -9.67
CA ALA A 254 12.62 14.43 -9.33
C ALA A 254 12.65 12.89 -9.27
N LEU A 255 11.78 12.30 -8.43
CA LEU A 255 11.65 10.84 -8.30
C LEU A 255 11.37 10.18 -9.65
N ARG A 256 10.37 10.67 -10.38
CA ARG A 256 10.02 10.11 -11.69
C ARG A 256 11.19 10.19 -12.67
N SER A 257 11.88 11.32 -12.71
CA SER A 257 13.02 11.53 -13.60
C SER A 257 14.19 10.63 -13.24
N ARG A 258 14.37 10.24 -11.98
CA ARG A 258 15.51 9.42 -11.53
C ARG A 258 15.27 7.91 -11.60
N LEU A 259 14.03 7.43 -11.74
CA LEU A 259 13.76 5.99 -11.79
C LEU A 259 14.52 5.24 -12.92
N HIS A 260 14.88 5.91 -14.01
CA HIS A 260 15.65 5.29 -15.09
C HIS A 260 17.08 4.90 -14.67
N ILE A 261 17.63 5.50 -13.60
CA ILE A 261 18.96 5.20 -13.06
C ILE A 261 19.11 3.71 -12.74
N LEU A 262 18.03 3.04 -12.30
CA LEU A 262 18.07 1.60 -12.01
C LEU A 262 18.38 0.78 -13.26
N ARG A 263 17.71 1.08 -14.38
CA ARG A 263 17.95 0.38 -15.66
C ARG A 263 19.29 0.76 -16.26
N TYR A 264 19.71 2.02 -16.11
CA TYR A 264 21.04 2.45 -16.54
C TYR A 264 22.14 1.75 -15.76
N GLY A 265 22.03 1.63 -14.43
CA GLY A 265 22.95 0.85 -13.60
C GLY A 265 23.00 -0.61 -14.01
N ALA A 266 21.85 -1.26 -14.27
CA ALA A 266 21.82 -2.62 -14.80
C ALA A 266 22.56 -2.75 -16.14
N LYS A 267 22.45 -1.75 -17.03
CA LYS A 267 23.20 -1.72 -18.29
C LYS A 267 24.71 -1.67 -18.05
N LEU A 268 25.17 -0.82 -17.13
CA LEU A 268 26.59 -0.71 -16.80
C LEU A 268 27.16 -2.04 -16.29
N PHE A 269 26.50 -2.70 -15.33
CA PHE A 269 26.95 -4.03 -14.88
C PHE A 269 26.96 -5.07 -16.02
N GLY A 270 26.00 -5.00 -16.96
CA GLY A 270 26.03 -5.84 -18.16
C GLY A 270 27.23 -5.56 -19.09
N GLN A 271 27.64 -4.30 -19.21
CA GLN A 271 28.84 -3.92 -19.97
C GLN A 271 30.12 -4.36 -19.27
N GLN A 272 30.15 -4.32 -17.94
CA GLN A 272 31.28 -4.82 -17.15
C GLN A 272 31.46 -6.33 -17.31
N LEU A 273 30.36 -7.10 -17.25
CA LEU A 273 30.36 -8.54 -17.54
C LEU A 273 30.86 -8.86 -18.95
N ALA A 274 30.40 -8.10 -19.96
CA ALA A 274 30.90 -8.24 -21.32
C ALA A 274 32.41 -7.92 -21.41
N GLY A 275 32.88 -6.93 -20.63
CA GLY A 275 34.29 -6.60 -20.49
C GLY A 275 35.13 -7.73 -19.90
N PHE A 276 34.62 -8.45 -18.88
CA PHE A 276 35.28 -9.63 -18.32
C PHE A 276 35.41 -10.75 -19.35
N HIS A 277 34.31 -11.11 -20.03
CA HIS A 277 34.33 -12.18 -21.04
C HIS A 277 35.23 -11.83 -22.25
N ALA A 278 35.34 -10.55 -22.61
CA ALA A 278 36.20 -10.09 -23.70
C ALA A 278 37.65 -9.78 -23.25
N ALA A 279 37.99 -9.99 -21.97
CA ALA A 279 39.27 -9.60 -21.38
C ALA A 279 39.68 -8.13 -21.69
N SER A 280 38.69 -7.22 -21.78
CA SER A 280 38.90 -5.85 -22.23
C SER A 280 39.10 -4.90 -21.04
N TYR A 281 40.36 -4.64 -20.69
CA TYR A 281 40.72 -3.74 -19.59
C TYR A 281 40.14 -2.33 -19.74
N SER A 282 40.18 -1.75 -20.95
CA SER A 282 39.63 -0.41 -21.20
C SER A 282 38.12 -0.35 -20.99
N THR A 283 37.38 -1.41 -21.34
CA THR A 283 35.94 -1.51 -21.10
C THR A 283 35.64 -1.62 -19.61
N LEU A 284 36.40 -2.44 -18.87
CA LEU A 284 36.26 -2.60 -17.42
C LEU A 284 36.50 -1.27 -16.70
N THR A 285 37.63 -0.61 -16.95
CA THR A 285 37.99 0.67 -16.32
C THR A 285 36.96 1.76 -16.61
N ARG A 286 36.55 1.91 -17.87
CA ARG A 286 35.52 2.89 -18.26
C ARG A 286 34.19 2.64 -17.54
N THR A 287 33.76 1.37 -17.51
CA THR A 287 32.46 1.01 -16.91
C THR A 287 32.50 1.16 -15.39
N GLN A 288 33.61 0.82 -14.74
CA GLN A 288 33.82 1.02 -13.30
C GLN A 288 33.73 2.50 -12.92
N ASN A 289 34.35 3.39 -13.71
CA ASN A 289 34.25 4.84 -13.51
C ASN A 289 32.79 5.31 -13.64
N GLN A 290 32.06 4.84 -14.67
CA GLN A 290 30.65 5.17 -14.84
C GLN A 290 29.77 4.67 -13.68
N ILE A 291 30.06 3.48 -13.14
CA ILE A 291 29.36 2.95 -11.95
C ILE A 291 29.65 3.82 -10.74
N HIS A 292 30.91 4.21 -10.52
CA HIS A 292 31.31 5.10 -9.45
C HIS A 292 30.57 6.45 -9.54
N ASP A 293 30.52 7.05 -10.73
CA ASP A 293 29.82 8.32 -10.97
C ASP A 293 28.29 8.21 -10.84
N LEU A 294 27.74 6.99 -11.00
CA LEU A 294 26.32 6.72 -10.81
C LEU A 294 25.92 6.64 -9.33
N GLN A 295 26.85 6.31 -8.42
CA GLN A 295 26.54 6.08 -7.00
C GLN A 295 25.86 7.29 -6.32
N PRO A 296 26.33 8.55 -6.47
CA PRO A 296 25.63 9.71 -5.91
C PRO A 296 24.18 9.82 -6.39
N SER A 297 23.93 9.52 -7.66
CA SER A 297 22.60 9.54 -8.26
C SER A 297 21.69 8.43 -7.72
N MET A 298 22.23 7.23 -7.44
CA MET A 298 21.51 6.18 -6.72
C MET A 298 21.18 6.58 -5.29
N ARG A 299 22.13 7.18 -4.54
CA ARG A 299 21.87 7.69 -3.19
C ARG A 299 20.77 8.75 -3.18
N ALA A 300 20.79 9.66 -4.15
CA ALA A 300 19.75 10.67 -4.34
C ALA A 300 18.38 10.04 -4.62
N LEU A 301 18.31 9.05 -5.53
CA LEU A 301 17.09 8.30 -5.80
C LEU A 301 16.57 7.59 -4.53
N GLY A 302 17.46 6.96 -3.75
CA GLY A 302 17.11 6.35 -2.47
C GLY A 302 16.50 7.36 -1.49
N LYS A 303 17.06 8.57 -1.40
CA LYS A 303 16.51 9.66 -0.57
C LYS A 303 15.13 10.12 -1.06
N GLU A 304 14.93 10.22 -2.37
CA GLU A 304 13.65 10.62 -2.97
C GLU A 304 12.55 9.56 -2.74
N LEU A 305 12.89 8.27 -2.85
CA LEU A 305 12.00 7.16 -2.52
C LEU A 305 11.55 7.20 -1.06
N ARG A 306 12.50 7.36 -0.13
CA ARG A 306 12.20 7.49 1.31
C ARG A 306 11.31 8.70 1.61
N ARG A 307 11.62 9.86 1.02
CA ARG A 307 10.80 11.08 1.17
C ARG A 307 9.38 10.89 0.64
N TYR A 308 9.22 10.12 -0.42
CA TYR A 308 7.90 9.81 -0.97
C TYR A 308 7.16 8.73 -0.16
N GLY A 309 7.85 7.97 0.67
CA GLY A 309 7.28 6.97 1.58
C GLY A 309 7.57 5.51 1.21
N ALA A 310 8.28 5.26 0.10
CA ALA A 310 8.81 3.92 -0.22
C ALA A 310 10.15 3.72 0.50
N VAL A 311 10.06 3.59 1.84
CA VAL A 311 11.22 3.68 2.72
C VAL A 311 12.16 2.50 2.50
N ASN A 312 11.61 1.28 2.49
CA ASN A 312 12.35 0.05 2.27
C ASN A 312 13.04 0.03 0.90
N CYS A 313 12.33 0.38 -0.18
CA CYS A 313 12.96 0.50 -1.49
C CYS A 313 14.05 1.58 -1.50
N GLY A 314 13.79 2.73 -0.86
CA GLY A 314 14.79 3.80 -0.77
C GLY A 314 16.04 3.41 0.03
N GLN A 315 15.92 2.55 1.04
CA GLN A 315 17.07 1.96 1.74
C GLN A 315 17.87 1.02 0.83
N ILE A 316 17.19 0.10 0.15
CA ILE A 316 17.81 -0.85 -0.80
C ILE A 316 18.56 -0.11 -1.92
N VAL A 317 17.93 0.90 -2.53
CA VAL A 317 18.57 1.70 -3.58
C VAL A 317 19.74 2.54 -3.05
N ALA A 318 19.70 2.97 -1.78
CA ALA A 318 20.83 3.68 -1.19
C ALA A 318 22.03 2.74 -0.91
N LEU A 319 21.78 1.48 -0.53
CA LEU A 319 22.82 0.44 -0.45
C LEU A 319 23.48 0.25 -1.82
N TRP A 320 22.70 0.27 -2.89
CA TRP A 320 23.20 0.21 -4.27
C TRP A 320 24.08 1.40 -4.66
N GLY A 321 23.80 2.57 -4.08
CA GLY A 321 24.68 3.73 -4.18
C GLY A 321 25.87 3.70 -3.21
N GLY A 322 26.27 2.55 -2.66
CA GLY A 322 27.45 2.42 -1.79
C GLY A 322 27.28 2.93 -0.36
N ALA A 323 26.04 3.07 0.15
CA ALA A 323 25.82 3.42 1.54
C ALA A 323 26.21 2.25 2.47
N LYS A 324 27.19 2.44 3.35
CA LYS A 324 27.75 1.37 4.22
C LYS A 324 26.89 1.01 5.45
N HIS A 325 25.87 1.78 5.79
CA HIS A 325 25.20 1.72 7.11
C HIS A 325 23.68 1.43 7.09
N LEU A 326 23.13 0.86 6.02
CA LEU A 326 21.67 0.68 5.90
C LEU A 326 21.22 -0.79 5.83
N LEU A 327 22.11 -1.75 6.10
CA LEU A 327 21.71 -3.15 6.17
C LEU A 327 20.82 -3.36 7.39
N VAL A 328 19.51 -3.45 7.14
CA VAL A 328 18.63 -4.29 7.95
C VAL A 328 19.23 -5.68 7.84
N THR A 329 19.92 -6.11 8.89
CA THR A 329 20.43 -7.47 9.02
C THR A 329 19.25 -8.41 8.80
N PRO A 330 19.24 -9.24 7.73
CA PRO A 330 18.37 -10.40 7.76
C PRO A 330 18.89 -11.21 8.95
N GLN A 331 18.12 -11.35 10.02
CA GLN A 331 18.50 -12.25 11.09
C GLN A 331 18.66 -13.64 10.48
N ARG A 332 19.91 -14.02 10.21
CA ARG A 332 20.30 -15.41 10.09
C ARG A 332 19.86 -16.04 11.40
N LYS A 333 18.92 -16.98 11.29
CA LYS A 333 18.60 -17.91 12.37
C LYS A 333 19.92 -18.54 12.81
N HIS A 334 20.44 -18.16 13.97
CA HIS A 334 21.28 -19.06 14.72
C HIS A 334 20.34 -20.18 15.18
N HIS A 335 20.29 -21.26 14.40
CA HIS A 335 19.92 -22.55 14.97
C HIS A 335 20.98 -22.85 16.02
N LYS A 336 20.66 -22.59 17.29
CA LYS A 336 21.31 -23.30 18.38
C LYS A 336 20.92 -24.76 18.21
N THR A 337 21.85 -25.56 17.72
CA THR A 337 21.88 -27.00 17.96
C THR A 337 21.87 -27.16 19.48
N VAL A 338 20.75 -27.62 20.01
CA VAL A 338 20.70 -28.24 21.33
C VAL A 338 21.23 -29.65 21.10
N SER A 339 22.49 -29.87 21.44
CA SER A 339 23.00 -31.24 21.60
C SER A 339 22.40 -31.82 22.88
N ALA A 340 21.93 -33.06 22.76
CA ALA A 340 21.38 -33.88 23.84
C ALA A 340 22.41 -34.19 24.92
#